data_AF-A0A5N5U7J6-F1
#
_entry.id   AF-A0A5N5U7J6-F1
#
_cell.length_a   1.000
_cell.length_b   1.000
_cell.length_c   1.000
_cell.angle_alpha   90.00
_cell.angle_beta   90.00
_cell.angle_gamma   90.00
#
_symmetry.space_group_name_H-M   'P 1'
#
loop_
_entity.id
_entity.type
_entity.pdbx_description
1 polymer ?
#
loop_
_entity_poly.entity_id
_entity_poly.type
_entity_poly.pdbx_seq_one_letter_code
_entity_poly.pdbx_strand_id
1 'polypeptide(L)'
;MTVDLHPSTVEAARDRGGAADPDRPEAITEAVERAELGYGDGEPLVGDTYADYPSRAELSNPDRGEFVRDLLAHPQVQGLDDAVAELTGAGDTPTLRKWLSTLEGAADAHGLDTDTLTAKGGDEGGGDTLTSLLGYEPPTDVVHRGNPVLIAELYTLGLSVEEVADTLGARVEGDIRPAHVRDTLKTVGLLEGRTREEQQEAFEDKDGRIGGTTFDRSEGGDSNGLTVNAEDFA
;
A
#
# COMPACT_ATOMS: atom_id res chain seq x y z
N MET A 1 7.50 -22.22 9.58
CA MET A 1 8.42 -21.63 10.56
C MET A 1 7.52 -21.12 11.68
N THR A 2 7.50 -21.71 12.87
CA THR A 2 6.64 -21.22 13.95
C THR A 2 7.26 -19.97 14.54
N VAL A 3 6.58 -18.82 14.45
CA VAL A 3 7.01 -17.57 15.09
C VAL A 3 6.90 -17.76 16.60
N ASP A 4 8.02 -18.04 17.26
CA ASP A 4 8.11 -17.99 18.72
C ASP A 4 8.03 -16.51 19.12
N LEU A 5 6.86 -16.09 19.61
CA LEU A 5 6.62 -14.75 20.14
C LEU A 5 7.35 -14.59 21.48
N HIS A 6 8.66 -14.37 21.42
CA HIS A 6 9.46 -14.02 22.58
C HIS A 6 9.11 -12.58 23.03
N PRO A 7 9.18 -12.24 24.33
CA PRO A 7 8.93 -10.87 24.79
C PRO A 7 9.72 -9.79 24.03
N SER A 8 10.95 -10.10 23.63
CA SER A 8 11.78 -9.22 22.80
C SER A 8 11.20 -8.95 21.40
N THR A 9 10.48 -9.91 20.81
CA THR A 9 9.81 -9.74 19.52
C THR A 9 8.63 -8.80 19.65
N VAL A 10 7.91 -8.85 20.78
CA VAL A 10 6.79 -7.94 21.07
C VAL A 10 7.30 -6.52 21.34
N GLU A 11 8.40 -6.36 22.08
CA GLU A 11 9.02 -5.06 22.32
C GLU A 11 9.54 -4.44 21.02
N ALA A 12 10.27 -5.20 20.20
CA ALA A 12 10.72 -4.73 18.89
C ALA A 12 9.54 -4.36 17.96
N ALA A 13 8.44 -5.13 18.00
CA ALA A 13 7.22 -4.79 17.26
C ALA A 13 6.60 -3.47 17.72
N ARG A 14 6.58 -3.18 19.03
CA ARG A 14 6.08 -1.91 19.56
C ARG A 14 6.98 -0.74 19.20
N ASP A 15 8.30 -0.92 19.30
CA ASP A 15 9.29 0.11 18.98
C ASP A 15 9.20 0.54 17.51
N ARG A 16 8.88 -0.39 16.60
CA ARG A 16 8.66 -0.10 15.18
C ARG A 16 7.45 0.79 14.92
N GLY A 17 6.45 0.84 15.82
CA GLY A 17 5.30 1.73 15.69
C GLY A 17 4.48 1.55 14.41
N GLY A 18 4.57 0.37 13.78
CA GLY A 18 3.93 0.06 12.49
C GLY A 18 4.81 0.27 11.25
N ALA A 19 6.07 0.68 11.41
CA ALA A 19 7.04 0.68 10.32
C ALA A 19 7.53 -0.75 9.98
N ALA A 20 8.12 -0.88 8.78
CA ALA A 20 8.83 -2.09 8.38
C ALA A 20 10.00 -2.37 9.33
N ASP A 21 10.37 -3.64 9.47
CA ASP A 21 11.58 -4.03 10.19
C ASP A 21 12.82 -3.68 9.34
N PRO A 22 13.74 -2.82 9.83
CA PRO A 22 14.95 -2.47 9.08
C PRO A 22 15.90 -3.66 8.88
N ASP A 23 15.79 -4.70 9.73
CA ASP A 23 16.60 -5.91 9.64
C ASP A 23 15.83 -7.07 8.97
N ARG A 24 14.72 -6.76 8.26
CA ARG A 24 13.92 -7.80 7.56
C ARG A 24 14.78 -8.53 6.52
N PRO A 25 14.52 -9.83 6.28
CA PRO A 25 15.22 -10.58 5.25
C PRO A 25 15.05 -9.94 3.86
N GLU A 26 16.10 -9.95 3.04
CA GLU A 26 16.07 -9.40 1.67
C GLU A 26 14.93 -10.00 0.84
N ALA A 27 14.65 -11.29 0.98
CA ALA A 27 13.54 -11.95 0.31
C ALA A 27 12.16 -11.36 0.65
N ILE A 28 12.00 -10.76 1.84
CA ILE A 28 10.78 -10.05 2.23
C ILE A 28 10.75 -8.67 1.55
N THR A 29 11.88 -7.97 1.53
CA THR A 29 12.02 -6.71 0.80
C THR A 29 11.68 -6.92 -0.67
N GLU A 30 12.33 -7.87 -1.36
CA GLU A 30 12.07 -8.20 -2.77
C GLU A 30 10.62 -8.63 -3.02
N ALA A 31 10.00 -9.37 -2.10
CA ALA A 31 8.61 -9.81 -2.25
C ALA A 31 7.58 -8.67 -2.13
N VAL A 32 7.92 -7.61 -1.38
CA VAL A 32 7.02 -6.48 -1.10
C VAL A 32 7.33 -5.27 -1.99
N GLU A 33 8.58 -5.12 -2.42
CA GLU A 33 9.00 -4.16 -3.44
C GLU A 33 8.34 -4.53 -4.77
N ARG A 34 7.14 -3.99 -4.97
CA ARG A 34 6.59 -3.82 -6.30
C ARG A 34 7.42 -2.71 -6.94
N ALA A 35 8.00 -2.98 -8.12
CA ALA A 35 8.55 -1.91 -8.95
C ALA A 35 7.52 -0.78 -9.04
N GLU A 36 7.94 0.45 -8.73
CA GLU A 36 7.03 1.59 -8.71
C GLU A 36 6.49 1.80 -10.12
N LEU A 37 5.18 1.64 -10.29
CA LEU A 37 4.51 1.80 -11.57
C LEU A 37 4.29 3.28 -11.83
N GLY A 38 4.78 3.77 -12.98
CA GLY A 38 4.66 5.18 -13.34
C GLY A 38 5.91 5.71 -14.01
N TYR A 39 5.72 6.50 -15.06
CA TYR A 39 6.82 7.07 -15.83
C TYR A 39 7.75 7.93 -14.96
N GLY A 40 8.97 7.43 -14.73
CA GLY A 40 9.99 8.12 -13.96
C GLY A 40 9.80 8.06 -12.45
N ASP A 41 8.80 7.31 -11.97
CA ASP A 41 8.61 7.02 -10.55
C ASP A 41 9.38 5.75 -10.15
N GLY A 42 9.70 4.83 -11.08
CA GLY A 42 10.46 3.59 -10.82
C GLY A 42 11.53 3.26 -11.87
N GLU A 43 11.87 1.97 -11.98
CA GLU A 43 12.63 1.45 -13.13
C GLU A 43 11.67 1.21 -14.31
N PRO A 44 12.11 1.43 -15.56
CA PRO A 44 11.27 1.20 -16.73
C PRO A 44 10.82 -0.27 -16.81
N LEU A 45 9.51 -0.49 -16.95
CA LEU A 45 8.94 -1.85 -17.09
C LEU A 45 9.37 -2.54 -18.40
N VAL A 46 9.73 -1.79 -19.45
CA VAL A 46 10.17 -2.36 -20.74
C VAL A 46 11.43 -1.66 -21.26
N GLY A 47 12.53 -2.40 -21.29
CA GLY A 47 13.82 -1.90 -21.78
C GLY A 47 14.70 -1.33 -20.66
N ASP A 48 15.81 -0.69 -21.04
CA ASP A 48 16.82 -0.25 -20.08
C ASP A 48 16.57 1.17 -19.53
N THR A 49 15.89 2.03 -20.30
CA THR A 49 15.66 3.43 -19.92
C THR A 49 14.32 3.97 -20.45
N TYR A 50 13.72 4.92 -19.70
CA TYR A 50 12.54 5.67 -20.16
C TYR A 50 12.78 6.56 -21.39
N ALA A 51 14.05 6.83 -21.75
CA ALA A 51 14.36 7.60 -22.94
C ALA A 51 14.06 6.83 -24.24
N ASP A 52 14.00 5.50 -24.14
CA ASP A 52 13.74 4.60 -25.27
C ASP A 52 12.25 4.33 -25.50
N TYR A 53 11.39 4.82 -24.59
CA TYR A 53 9.95 4.65 -24.67
C TYR A 53 9.40 5.38 -25.90
N PRO A 54 8.50 4.73 -26.66
CA PRO A 54 7.87 5.38 -27.79
C PRO A 54 7.00 6.54 -27.31
N SER A 55 7.07 7.65 -28.04
CA SER A 55 6.10 8.73 -27.87
C SER A 55 4.71 8.25 -28.29
N ARG A 56 3.67 8.96 -27.83
CA ARG A 56 2.27 8.63 -28.15
C ARG A 56 2.02 8.40 -29.65
N ALA A 57 2.66 9.19 -30.51
CA ALA A 57 2.48 9.10 -31.96
C ALA A 57 3.18 7.86 -32.57
N GLU A 58 4.15 7.28 -31.87
CA GLU A 58 4.94 6.15 -32.34
C GLU A 58 4.38 4.80 -31.90
N LEU A 59 3.45 4.74 -30.95
CA LEU A 59 2.86 3.48 -30.46
C LEU A 59 2.25 2.64 -31.60
N SER A 60 1.65 3.29 -32.60
CA SER A 60 1.06 2.62 -33.75
C SER A 60 2.07 2.23 -34.83
N ASN A 61 3.36 2.56 -34.67
CA ASN A 61 4.38 2.16 -35.64
C ASN A 61 4.59 0.64 -35.59
N PRO A 62 4.76 -0.03 -36.74
CA PRO A 62 4.96 -1.49 -36.80
C PRO A 62 6.10 -1.99 -35.90
N ASP A 63 7.18 -1.20 -35.80
CA ASP A 63 8.38 -1.55 -35.03
C ASP A 63 8.16 -1.47 -33.51
N ARG A 64 7.02 -0.95 -33.04
CA ARG A 64 6.68 -0.81 -31.61
C ARG A 64 5.70 -1.87 -31.12
N GLY A 65 5.26 -2.78 -31.98
CA GLY A 65 4.30 -3.83 -31.58
C GLY A 65 4.83 -4.80 -30.52
N GLU A 66 6.13 -5.07 -30.52
CA GLU A 66 6.78 -5.88 -29.46
C GLU A 66 6.78 -5.14 -28.13
N PHE A 67 7.20 -3.87 -28.11
CA PHE A 67 7.14 -3.01 -26.93
C PHE A 67 5.73 -2.95 -26.31
N VAL A 68 4.69 -2.72 -27.12
CA VAL A 68 3.30 -2.62 -26.63
C VAL A 68 2.85 -3.97 -26.05
N ARG A 69 3.23 -5.08 -26.67
CA ARG A 69 2.93 -6.42 -26.14
C ARG A 69 3.60 -6.65 -24.80
N ASP A 70 4.90 -6.36 -24.71
CA ASP A 70 5.69 -6.62 -23.51
C ASP A 70 5.21 -5.76 -22.33
N LEU A 71 4.86 -4.49 -22.60
CA LEU A 71 4.26 -3.61 -21.60
C LEU A 71 2.91 -4.14 -21.10
N LEU A 72 2.00 -4.50 -22.01
CA LEU A 72 0.66 -4.98 -21.64
C LEU A 72 0.69 -6.36 -20.97
N ALA A 73 1.73 -7.16 -21.24
CA ALA A 73 1.95 -8.46 -20.60
C ALA A 73 2.72 -8.36 -19.28
N HIS A 74 3.17 -7.16 -18.88
CA HIS A 74 3.98 -7.00 -17.69
C HIS A 74 3.15 -7.30 -16.42
N PRO A 75 3.66 -8.06 -15.43
CA PRO A 75 2.90 -8.47 -14.24
C PRO A 75 2.30 -7.33 -13.41
N GLN A 76 2.87 -6.13 -13.53
CA GLN A 76 2.42 -4.95 -12.79
C GLN A 76 1.35 -4.14 -13.52
N VAL A 77 1.12 -4.42 -14.80
CA VAL A 77 0.11 -3.75 -15.62
C VAL A 77 -1.18 -4.56 -15.52
N GLN A 78 -2.12 -4.10 -14.70
CA GLN A 78 -3.41 -4.78 -14.49
C GLN A 78 -4.50 -4.20 -15.41
N GLY A 79 -4.18 -3.14 -16.16
CA GLY A 79 -5.08 -2.53 -17.11
C GLY A 79 -4.39 -1.48 -17.98
N LEU A 80 -5.15 -0.94 -18.93
CA LEU A 80 -4.67 0.13 -19.82
C LEU A 80 -4.33 1.41 -19.05
N ASP A 81 -5.00 1.69 -17.93
CA ASP A 81 -4.70 2.84 -17.09
C ASP A 81 -3.28 2.75 -16.49
N ASP A 82 -2.87 1.56 -16.03
CA ASP A 82 -1.53 1.30 -15.49
C ASP A 82 -0.46 1.43 -16.60
N ALA A 83 -0.72 0.83 -17.76
CA ALA A 83 0.17 0.96 -18.92
C ALA A 83 0.31 2.43 -19.36
N VAL A 84 -0.76 3.22 -19.28
CA VAL A 84 -0.73 4.65 -19.56
C VAL A 84 0.07 5.40 -18.50
N ALA A 85 -0.11 5.10 -17.21
CA ALA A 85 0.67 5.72 -16.14
C ALA A 85 2.17 5.43 -16.32
N GLU A 86 2.52 4.21 -16.74
CA GLU A 86 3.89 3.84 -17.06
C GLU A 86 4.45 4.54 -18.31
N LEU A 87 3.61 4.74 -19.33
CA LEU A 87 4.00 5.43 -20.58
C LEU A 87 4.07 6.95 -20.44
N THR A 88 3.35 7.53 -19.47
CA THR A 88 3.24 8.97 -19.35
C THR A 88 3.19 9.46 -17.91
N GLY A 89 4.08 10.38 -17.56
CA GLY A 89 4.02 11.11 -16.28
C GLY A 89 2.94 12.21 -16.25
N ALA A 90 1.90 12.10 -17.09
CA ALA A 90 0.88 13.12 -17.23
C ALA A 90 -0.26 12.91 -16.21
N GLY A 91 -0.49 13.90 -15.34
CA GLY A 91 -1.56 13.84 -14.34
C GLY A 91 -2.91 14.42 -14.77
N ASP A 92 -3.02 15.02 -15.97
CA ASP A 92 -4.27 15.68 -16.39
C ASP A 92 -5.21 14.75 -17.18
N THR A 93 -6.48 14.76 -16.80
CA THR A 93 -7.52 13.86 -17.36
C THR A 93 -7.65 13.93 -18.89
N PRO A 94 -7.59 15.12 -19.55
CA PRO A 94 -7.64 15.19 -21.01
C PRO A 94 -6.46 14.50 -21.71
N THR A 95 -5.25 14.60 -21.14
CA THR A 95 -4.05 13.93 -21.68
C THR A 95 -4.12 12.42 -21.47
N LEU A 96 -4.48 11.98 -20.27
CA LEU A 96 -4.67 10.56 -19.95
C LEU A 96 -5.66 9.87 -20.91
N ARG A 97 -6.83 10.49 -21.15
CA ARG A 97 -7.83 9.95 -22.08
C ARG A 97 -7.30 9.81 -23.51
N LYS A 98 -6.45 10.74 -23.96
CA LYS A 98 -5.83 10.67 -25.29
C LYS A 98 -4.81 9.55 -25.37
N TRP A 99 -4.02 9.35 -24.32
CA TRP A 99 -3.06 8.26 -24.24
C TRP A 99 -3.78 6.91 -24.24
N LEU A 100 -4.80 6.74 -23.40
CA LEU A 100 -5.58 5.52 -23.33
C LEU A 100 -6.16 5.14 -24.69
N SER A 101 -6.85 6.07 -25.36
CA SER A 101 -7.38 5.83 -26.71
C SER A 101 -6.29 5.55 -27.76
N THR A 102 -5.09 6.08 -27.59
CA THR A 102 -3.98 5.82 -28.53
C THR A 102 -3.35 4.44 -28.28
N LEU A 103 -3.20 4.06 -27.01
CA LEU A 103 -2.68 2.74 -26.63
C LEU A 103 -3.64 1.63 -27.05
N GLU A 104 -4.94 1.81 -26.80
CA GLU A 104 -6.00 0.91 -27.25
C GLU A 104 -5.96 0.74 -28.78
N GLY A 105 -5.94 1.85 -29.53
CA GLY A 105 -5.83 1.80 -30.99
C GLY A 105 -4.52 1.21 -31.51
N ALA A 106 -3.42 1.34 -30.77
CA ALA A 106 -2.15 0.71 -31.10
C ALA A 106 -2.19 -0.81 -30.85
N ALA A 107 -2.75 -1.25 -29.72
CA ALA A 107 -2.96 -2.67 -29.42
C ALA A 107 -3.81 -3.34 -30.50
N ASP A 108 -4.92 -2.70 -30.89
CA ASP A 108 -5.78 -3.14 -32.00
C ASP A 108 -5.00 -3.24 -33.32
N ALA A 109 -4.21 -2.22 -33.66
CA ALA A 109 -3.42 -2.20 -34.89
C ALA A 109 -2.38 -3.33 -34.95
N HIS A 110 -1.86 -3.74 -33.78
CA HIS A 110 -0.91 -4.84 -33.63
C HIS A 110 -1.57 -6.21 -33.43
N GLY A 111 -2.91 -6.26 -33.40
CA GLY A 111 -3.68 -7.49 -33.18
C GLY A 111 -3.48 -8.08 -31.78
N LEU A 112 -3.26 -7.23 -30.79
CA LEU A 112 -3.08 -7.61 -29.39
C LEU A 112 -4.43 -7.63 -28.69
N ASP A 113 -4.73 -8.74 -28.02
CA ASP A 113 -5.90 -8.84 -27.16
C ASP A 113 -5.57 -8.23 -25.80
N THR A 114 -5.97 -6.97 -25.60
CA THR A 114 -5.70 -6.22 -24.37
C THR A 114 -6.27 -6.93 -23.16
N ASP A 115 -7.49 -7.47 -23.27
CA ASP A 115 -8.17 -8.14 -22.17
C ASP A 115 -7.38 -9.38 -21.74
N THR A 116 -6.87 -10.16 -22.70
CA THR A 116 -6.04 -11.34 -22.39
C THR A 116 -4.66 -10.97 -21.84
N LEU A 117 -4.04 -9.91 -22.36
CA LEU A 117 -2.67 -9.52 -21.96
C LEU A 117 -2.64 -8.87 -20.57
N THR A 118 -3.58 -7.96 -20.28
CA THR A 118 -3.67 -7.32 -18.95
C THR A 118 -4.32 -8.23 -17.92
N ALA A 119 -5.16 -9.20 -18.33
CA ALA A 119 -5.66 -10.23 -17.40
C ALA A 119 -4.57 -11.21 -16.95
N LYS A 120 -3.53 -11.45 -17.75
CA LYS A 120 -2.41 -12.35 -17.38
C LYS A 120 -1.54 -11.80 -16.25
N GLY A 121 -1.52 -10.49 -16.03
CA GLY A 121 -0.92 -9.89 -14.82
C GLY A 121 -1.61 -10.32 -13.52
N GLY A 122 -2.81 -10.92 -13.62
CA GLY A 122 -3.56 -11.45 -12.48
C GLY A 122 -3.29 -12.90 -12.12
N ASP A 123 -2.72 -13.75 -13.00
CA ASP A 123 -2.79 -15.21 -12.76
C ASP A 123 -1.68 -16.12 -13.34
N GLU A 124 -0.67 -15.62 -14.06
CA GLU A 124 0.41 -16.50 -14.55
C GLU A 124 1.82 -15.92 -14.36
N GLY A 125 2.42 -16.17 -13.19
CA GLY A 125 3.90 -16.23 -13.08
C GLY A 125 4.57 -15.65 -11.84
N GLY A 126 3.87 -14.88 -11.01
CA GLY A 126 4.36 -14.46 -9.69
C GLY A 126 3.56 -15.19 -8.62
N GLY A 127 4.19 -16.03 -7.80
CA GLY A 127 3.49 -16.61 -6.65
C GLY A 127 2.89 -15.47 -5.83
N ASP A 128 1.58 -15.53 -5.58
CA ASP A 128 0.82 -14.58 -4.75
C ASP A 128 1.72 -14.04 -3.64
N THR A 129 1.90 -12.71 -3.57
CA THR A 129 2.82 -12.05 -2.63
C THR A 129 2.67 -12.63 -1.22
N LEU A 130 1.44 -12.92 -0.80
CA LEU A 130 1.16 -13.56 0.48
C LEU A 130 1.77 -14.97 0.61
N THR A 131 1.63 -15.80 -0.41
CA THR A 131 2.22 -17.15 -0.46
C THR A 131 3.76 -17.09 -0.50
N SER A 132 4.32 -16.13 -1.25
CA SER A 132 5.76 -15.89 -1.33
C SER A 132 6.34 -15.43 0.02
N LEU A 133 5.63 -14.54 0.73
CA LEU A 133 6.00 -14.07 2.06
C LEU A 133 5.93 -15.15 3.13
N LEU A 134 4.87 -15.97 3.12
CA LEU A 134 4.67 -17.02 4.11
C LEU A 134 5.50 -18.28 3.82
N GLY A 135 5.92 -18.48 2.57
CA GLY A 135 6.57 -19.71 2.09
C GLY A 135 5.63 -20.92 2.04
N TYR A 136 4.33 -20.70 2.19
CA TYR A 136 3.26 -21.69 2.04
C TYR A 136 1.97 -20.99 1.61
N GLU A 137 1.06 -21.74 1.00
CA GLU A 137 -0.26 -21.23 0.65
C GLU A 137 -1.18 -21.29 1.88
N PRO A 138 -1.63 -20.15 2.44
CA PRO A 138 -2.51 -20.15 3.59
C PRO A 138 -3.91 -20.68 3.23
N PRO A 139 -4.58 -21.42 4.13
CA PRO A 139 -5.95 -21.87 3.93
C PRO A 139 -6.91 -20.69 3.66
N THR A 140 -7.88 -20.87 2.78
CA THR A 140 -8.81 -19.80 2.37
C THR A 140 -9.66 -19.25 3.52
N ASP A 141 -9.93 -20.05 4.54
CA ASP A 141 -10.64 -19.65 5.76
C ASP A 141 -9.78 -18.75 6.68
N VAL A 142 -8.46 -18.73 6.48
CA VAL A 142 -7.51 -17.88 7.22
C VAL A 142 -7.31 -16.53 6.51
N VAL A 143 -7.46 -16.49 5.19
CA VAL A 143 -7.25 -15.29 4.36
C VAL A 143 -8.49 -14.40 4.37
N HIS A 144 -8.69 -13.65 5.46
CA HIS A 144 -9.74 -12.64 5.55
C HIS A 144 -9.28 -11.41 6.34
N ARG A 145 -9.90 -10.26 6.05
CA ARG A 145 -9.55 -8.93 6.58
C ARG A 145 -9.44 -8.82 8.10
N GLY A 146 -10.07 -9.72 8.83
CA GLY A 146 -10.21 -9.67 10.28
C GLY A 146 -9.40 -10.73 11.00
N ASN A 147 -8.50 -11.46 10.32
CA ASN A 147 -7.73 -12.50 10.98
C ASN A 147 -6.54 -11.90 11.74
N PRO A 148 -6.59 -11.83 13.09
CA PRO A 148 -5.52 -11.24 13.87
C PRO A 148 -4.22 -12.05 13.80
N VAL A 149 -4.31 -13.36 13.56
CA VAL A 149 -3.12 -14.23 13.48
C VAL A 149 -2.35 -13.96 12.21
N LEU A 150 -3.04 -13.88 11.07
CA LEU A 150 -2.41 -13.58 9.78
C LEU A 150 -1.79 -12.19 9.77
N ILE A 151 -2.50 -11.19 10.30
CA ILE A 151 -2.00 -9.82 10.42
C ILE A 151 -0.77 -9.75 11.34
N ALA A 152 -0.81 -10.45 12.48
CA ALA A 152 0.32 -10.52 13.40
C ALA A 152 1.53 -11.20 12.76
N GLU A 153 1.32 -12.31 12.06
CA GLU A 153 2.38 -13.07 11.39
C GLU A 153 3.09 -12.20 10.35
N LEU A 154 2.36 -11.57 9.44
CA LEU A 154 2.93 -10.67 8.44
C LEU A 154 3.70 -9.51 9.08
N TYR A 155 3.16 -8.91 10.14
CA TYR A 155 3.86 -7.83 10.86
C TYR A 155 5.17 -8.32 11.52
N THR A 156 5.17 -9.53 12.08
CA THR A 156 6.37 -10.14 12.69
C THR A 156 7.39 -10.63 11.66
N LEU A 157 6.98 -10.88 10.41
CA LEU A 157 7.91 -11.16 9.30
C LEU A 157 8.69 -9.93 8.85
N GLY A 158 8.31 -8.74 9.33
CA GLY A 158 9.02 -7.49 9.08
C GLY A 158 8.28 -6.51 8.18
N LEU A 159 7.04 -6.80 7.80
CA LEU A 159 6.22 -5.87 7.03
C LEU A 159 5.77 -4.68 7.89
N SER A 160 5.57 -3.54 7.24
CA SER A 160 4.89 -2.37 7.78
C SER A 160 3.36 -2.55 7.79
N VAL A 161 2.67 -1.69 8.52
CA VAL A 161 1.19 -1.67 8.54
C VAL A 161 0.59 -1.43 7.15
N GLU A 162 1.27 -0.65 6.31
CA GLU A 162 0.83 -0.34 4.95
C GLU A 162 1.05 -1.55 4.04
N GLU A 163 2.24 -2.14 4.10
CA GLU A 163 2.58 -3.34 3.31
C GLU A 163 1.67 -4.53 3.66
N VAL A 164 1.28 -4.69 4.94
CA VAL A 164 0.30 -5.69 5.36
C VAL A 164 -1.08 -5.40 4.76
N ALA A 165 -1.51 -4.14 4.75
CA ALA A 165 -2.78 -3.74 4.17
C ALA A 165 -2.81 -4.00 2.66
N ASP A 166 -1.74 -3.65 1.95
CA ASP A 166 -1.61 -3.83 0.50
C ASP A 166 -1.51 -5.31 0.12
N THR A 167 -0.79 -6.11 0.90
CA THR A 167 -0.66 -7.56 0.67
C THR A 167 -2.02 -8.25 0.81
N LEU A 168 -2.78 -7.92 1.87
CA LEU A 168 -4.10 -8.53 2.09
C LEU A 168 -5.18 -7.97 1.16
N GLY A 169 -5.10 -6.68 0.81
CA GLY A 169 -6.04 -6.01 -0.10
C GLY A 169 -6.02 -6.59 -1.51
N ALA A 170 -4.90 -7.14 -1.95
CA ALA A 170 -4.78 -7.84 -3.23
C ALA A 170 -5.58 -9.16 -3.30
N ARG A 171 -5.93 -9.77 -2.15
CA ARG A 171 -6.47 -11.14 -2.10
C ARG A 171 -7.84 -11.25 -1.42
N VAL A 172 -8.21 -10.28 -0.59
CA VAL A 172 -9.48 -10.28 0.13
C VAL A 172 -10.45 -9.31 -0.55
N GLU A 173 -11.68 -9.77 -0.82
CA GLU A 173 -12.75 -8.86 -1.25
C GLU A 173 -13.04 -7.81 -0.16
N GLY A 174 -12.72 -6.56 -0.48
CA GLY A 174 -12.98 -5.41 0.37
C GLY A 174 -11.72 -4.61 0.72
N ASP A 175 -11.95 -3.32 0.92
CA ASP A 175 -10.90 -2.32 1.15
C ASP A 175 -10.26 -2.52 2.54
N ILE A 176 -9.06 -3.13 2.59
CA ILE A 176 -8.29 -3.29 3.83
C ILE A 176 -7.46 -2.03 4.04
N ARG A 177 -7.85 -1.23 5.04
CA ARG A 177 -7.17 0.03 5.34
C ARG A 177 -6.04 -0.19 6.34
N PRO A 178 -4.92 0.54 6.22
CA PRO A 178 -3.83 0.52 7.22
C PRO A 178 -4.32 0.76 8.66
N ALA A 179 -5.37 1.56 8.82
CA ALA A 179 -5.97 1.78 10.13
C ALA A 179 -6.59 0.53 10.77
N HIS A 180 -7.21 -0.34 9.96
CA HIS A 180 -7.80 -1.59 10.44
C HIS A 180 -6.70 -2.57 10.89
N VAL A 181 -5.61 -2.65 10.11
CA VAL A 181 -4.41 -3.41 10.48
C VAL A 181 -3.83 -2.89 11.79
N ARG A 182 -3.69 -1.57 11.94
CA ARG A 182 -3.17 -0.93 13.16
C ARG A 182 -4.04 -1.25 14.38
N ASP A 183 -5.35 -1.16 14.27
CA ASP A 183 -6.25 -1.47 15.38
C ASP A 183 -6.21 -2.97 15.74
N THR A 184 -6.11 -3.85 14.74
CA THR A 184 -5.92 -5.29 14.98
C THR A 184 -4.61 -5.56 15.72
N LEU A 185 -3.51 -4.93 15.32
CA LEU A 185 -2.20 -5.07 15.97
C LEU A 185 -2.17 -4.53 17.41
N LYS A 186 -2.95 -3.48 17.71
CA LYS A 186 -3.16 -3.02 19.10
C LYS A 186 -3.94 -4.03 19.92
N THR A 187 -5.01 -4.61 19.36
CA THR A 187 -5.82 -5.64 20.03
C THR A 187 -4.99 -6.86 20.41
N VAL A 188 -4.05 -7.28 19.57
CA VAL A 188 -3.12 -8.38 19.89
C VAL A 188 -1.88 -7.94 20.68
N GLY A 189 -1.75 -6.66 21.00
CA GLY A 189 -0.69 -6.11 21.85
C GLY A 189 0.67 -5.92 21.18
N LEU A 190 0.74 -6.01 19.84
CA LEU A 190 1.94 -5.77 19.03
C LEU A 190 2.18 -4.29 18.75
N LEU A 191 1.14 -3.45 18.85
CA LEU A 191 1.26 -2.00 18.84
C LEU A 191 0.69 -1.40 20.13
N GLU A 192 1.25 -0.26 20.52
CA GLU A 192 0.76 0.48 21.69
C GLU A 192 -0.38 1.43 21.34
N GLY A 193 -1.14 1.79 22.37
CA GLY A 193 -2.23 2.75 22.30
C GLY A 193 -3.61 2.11 22.14
N ARG A 194 -4.63 2.98 22.22
CA ARG A 194 -6.03 2.57 22.16
C ARG A 194 -6.47 2.31 20.72
N THR A 195 -7.32 1.31 20.51
CA THR A 195 -8.02 1.11 19.24
C THR A 195 -8.97 2.29 18.97
N ARG A 196 -9.44 2.44 17.74
CA ARG A 196 -10.44 3.49 17.42
C ARG A 196 -11.73 3.34 18.22
N GLU A 197 -12.20 2.11 18.42
CA GLU A 197 -13.39 1.83 19.22
C GLU A 197 -13.20 2.28 20.67
N GLU A 198 -12.06 1.95 21.29
CA GLU A 198 -11.74 2.39 22.65
C GLU A 198 -11.55 3.91 22.76
N GLN A 199 -11.06 4.55 21.69
CA GLN A 199 -10.96 6.02 21.65
C GLN A 199 -12.34 6.66 21.53
N GLN A 200 -13.23 6.08 20.74
CA GLN A 200 -14.59 6.55 20.57
C GLN A 200 -15.40 6.37 21.86
N GLU A 201 -15.34 5.19 22.48
CA GLU A 201 -15.97 4.92 23.78
C GLU A 201 -15.44 5.88 24.84
N ALA A 202 -14.12 6.07 24.94
CA ALA A 202 -13.53 7.02 25.88
C ALA A 202 -13.90 8.49 25.61
N PHE A 203 -14.26 8.84 24.38
CA PHE A 203 -14.73 10.17 24.01
C PHE A 203 -16.20 10.36 24.38
N GLU A 204 -17.03 9.34 24.13
CA GLU A 204 -18.44 9.29 24.51
C GLU A 204 -18.60 9.31 26.04
N ASP A 205 -17.80 8.51 26.77
CA ASP A 205 -17.73 8.51 28.24
C ASP A 205 -17.31 9.86 28.83
N LYS A 206 -16.55 10.64 28.06
CA LYS A 206 -16.10 12.00 28.44
C LYS A 206 -17.03 13.10 27.92
N ASP A 207 -18.20 12.74 27.38
CA ASP A 207 -19.19 13.70 26.86
C ASP A 207 -18.58 14.66 25.82
N GLY A 208 -17.70 14.13 24.98
CA GLY A 208 -17.00 14.86 23.93
C GLY A 208 -15.96 15.88 24.39
N ARG A 209 -15.54 15.87 25.65
CA ARG A 209 -14.55 16.82 26.19
C ARG A 209 -13.12 16.41 25.85
N ILE A 210 -12.53 17.08 24.86
CA ILE A 210 -11.09 17.03 24.57
C ILE A 210 -10.37 17.98 25.55
N GLY A 211 -10.12 17.52 26.77
CA GLY A 211 -9.44 18.36 27.76
C GLY A 211 -9.68 17.94 29.20
N GLY A 212 -9.12 16.80 29.59
CA GLY A 212 -8.98 16.42 30.98
C GLY A 212 -7.51 16.50 31.37
N THR A 213 -6.85 17.65 31.21
CA THR A 213 -5.61 17.89 31.95
C THR A 213 -5.98 17.88 33.42
N THR A 214 -5.74 16.77 34.11
CA THR A 214 -5.56 16.79 35.56
C THR A 214 -4.36 17.69 35.82
N PHE A 215 -4.61 18.98 35.99
CA PHE A 215 -3.68 19.88 36.66
C PHE A 215 -3.61 19.38 38.10
N ASP A 216 -2.59 18.59 38.39
CA ASP A 216 -2.14 18.38 39.76
C ASP A 216 -1.60 19.73 40.24
N ARG A 217 -2.48 20.52 40.86
CA ARG A 217 -2.15 21.83 41.42
C ARG A 217 -1.36 21.62 42.70
N SER A 218 -0.11 21.21 42.55
CA SER A 218 0.91 21.46 43.58
C SER A 218 1.09 22.97 43.66
N GLU A 219 0.82 23.51 44.85
CA GLU A 219 0.92 24.94 45.16
C GLU A 219 2.29 25.53 44.76
N GLY A 220 2.28 26.60 43.97
CA GLY A 220 3.41 27.54 43.87
C GLY A 220 3.70 28.06 42.47
N GLY A 221 3.41 29.35 42.23
CA GLY A 221 4.11 30.17 41.24
C GLY A 221 3.30 30.65 40.04
N ASP A 222 2.82 31.90 40.14
CA ASP A 222 2.50 32.89 39.09
C ASP A 222 1.94 32.42 37.74
N SER A 223 0.62 32.56 37.61
CA SER A 223 -0.12 32.50 36.36
C SER A 223 0.18 33.70 35.46
N ASN A 224 0.97 33.50 34.39
CA ASN A 224 0.86 34.35 33.20
C ASN A 224 -0.37 33.89 32.40
N GLY A 225 -1.49 34.56 32.61
CA GLY A 225 -2.74 34.33 31.88
C GLY A 225 -2.54 34.60 30.39
N LEU A 226 -2.72 33.56 29.58
CA LEU A 226 -2.80 33.67 28.14
C LEU A 226 -4.25 34.06 27.78
N THR A 227 -4.50 35.35 27.62
CA THR A 227 -5.81 35.86 27.16
C THR A 227 -5.79 35.85 25.64
N VAL A 228 -6.47 34.88 25.03
CA VAL A 228 -6.69 34.85 23.58
C VAL A 228 -7.91 35.71 23.30
N ASN A 229 -7.72 36.88 22.68
CA ASN A 229 -8.83 37.75 22.28
C ASN A 229 -9.41 37.24 20.95
N ALA A 230 -10.72 37.06 20.90
CA ALA A 230 -11.46 36.54 19.75
C ALA A 230 -11.59 37.52 18.56
N GLU A 231 -10.86 38.64 18.58
CA GLU A 231 -10.90 39.68 17.53
C GLU A 231 -9.88 39.42 16.39
N ASP A 232 -9.01 38.42 16.52
CA ASP A 232 -7.97 38.09 15.53
C ASP A 232 -8.45 37.19 14.36
N PHE A 233 -9.75 36.90 14.29
CA PHE A 233 -10.36 36.06 13.24
C PHE A 233 -11.44 36.79 12.40
N ALA A 234 -11.47 38.12 12.42
CA ALA A 234 -12.39 38.93 11.62
C ALA A 234 -11.72 39.52 10.36
#